data_AF-A0A1F9E6P5-F1
#
_entry.id   AF-A0A1F9E6P5-F1
#
_cell.length_a   1.000
_cell.length_b   1.000
_cell.length_c   1.000
_cell.angle_alpha   90.00
_cell.angle_beta   90.00
_cell.angle_gamma   90.00
#
_symmetry.space_group_name_H-M   'P 1'
#
loop_
_entity.id
_entity.type
_entity.pdbx_description
1 polymer ?
#
loop_
_entity_poly.entity_id
_entity_poly.type
_entity_poly.pdbx_seq_one_letter_code
_entity_poly.pdbx_strand_id
1 'polypeptide(L)'
;MALLTIYMSGNGKKAKSVLHTKVLLKNGVIVEIKIWKVTDKLQYPDRYKYSLYCVYEGMVLVGYDNHHPKGHHRHVGGTEMPYHFKDLKALRNDFKADIEVQLAKR
;
A
#
# COMPACT_ATOMS: atom_id res chain seq x y z
N MET A 1 -3.81 8.94 21.22
CA MET A 1 -2.50 8.26 21.22
C MET A 1 -2.68 6.90 20.56
N ALA A 2 -2.44 6.78 19.26
CA ALA A 2 -2.42 5.49 18.58
C ALA A 2 -1.00 4.94 18.70
N LEU A 3 -0.85 3.75 19.28
CA LEU A 3 0.44 3.07 19.42
C LEU A 3 0.93 2.67 18.02
N LEU A 4 1.97 3.36 17.55
CA LEU A 4 2.63 3.07 16.28
C LEU A 4 3.60 1.91 16.51
N THR A 5 3.16 0.67 16.31
CA THR A 5 4.06 -0.47 16.35
C THR A 5 4.85 -0.53 15.04
N ILE A 6 6.05 0.05 15.05
CA ILE A 6 7.01 -0.04 13.94
C ILE A 6 7.66 -1.43 14.02
N TYR A 7 7.23 -2.37 13.17
CA TYR A 7 8.00 -3.59 12.92
C TYR A 7 8.95 -3.33 11.76
N MET A 8 10.25 -3.41 12.01
CA MET A 8 11.27 -3.47 10.96
C MET A 8 11.54 -4.94 10.66
N SER A 9 11.13 -5.45 9.50
CA SER A 9 11.50 -6.80 9.05
C SER A 9 11.80 -6.82 7.55
N GLY A 10 12.91 -7.47 7.19
CA GLY A 10 13.18 -7.94 5.83
C GLY A 10 14.62 -7.70 5.36
N ASN A 11 15.52 -8.61 5.72
CA ASN A 11 16.85 -8.74 5.15
C ASN A 11 16.76 -9.66 3.91
N GLY A 12 16.86 -9.09 2.71
CA GLY A 12 16.89 -9.84 1.45
C GLY A 12 17.65 -9.03 0.42
N LYS A 13 18.77 -9.58 -0.10
CA LYS A 13 19.81 -8.89 -0.89
C LYS A 13 19.36 -8.15 -2.18
N LYS A 14 18.06 -8.06 -2.48
CA LYS A 14 17.49 -7.40 -3.68
C LYS A 14 16.47 -6.28 -3.41
N ALA A 15 16.04 -6.10 -2.15
CA ALA A 15 15.05 -5.10 -1.78
C ALA A 15 15.41 -4.45 -0.44
N LYS A 16 15.47 -3.11 -0.41
CA LYS A 16 15.67 -2.33 0.81
C LYS A 16 14.32 -1.78 1.27
N SER A 17 13.91 -2.10 2.50
CA SER A 17 12.72 -1.48 3.10
C SER A 17 12.89 0.05 3.12
N VAL A 18 11.89 0.76 2.58
CA VAL A 18 11.83 2.23 2.55
C VAL A 18 10.84 2.72 3.59
N LEU A 19 9.68 2.06 3.67
CA LEU A 19 8.62 2.40 4.61
C LEU A 19 7.87 1.12 4.98
N HIS A 20 7.68 0.91 6.28
CA HIS A 20 6.70 -0.02 6.79
C HIS A 20 5.92 0.66 7.90
N THR A 21 4.61 0.74 7.75
CA THR A 21 3.71 1.30 8.76
C THR A 21 2.46 0.44 8.81
N LYS A 22 2.02 0.08 10.02
CA LYS A 22 0.76 -0.59 10.26
C LYS A 22 0.05 0.11 11.41
N VAL A 23 -1.20 0.52 11.19
CA VAL A 23 -2.00 1.26 12.16
C VAL A 23 -3.34 0.56 12.31
N LEU A 24 -3.72 0.28 13.56
CA LEU A 24 -5.07 -0.07 13.94
C LEU A 24 -5.76 1.19 14.47
N LEU A 25 -6.84 1.61 13.80
CA LEU A 25 -7.67 2.72 14.20
C LEU A 25 -8.71 2.27 15.24
N LYS A 26 -9.23 3.21 16.03
CA LYS A 26 -10.19 2.93 17.11
C LYS A 26 -11.48 2.26 16.62
N ASN A 27 -11.86 2.49 15.37
CA ASN A 27 -13.02 1.89 14.74
C ASN A 27 -12.75 0.49 14.15
N GLY A 28 -11.60 -0.13 14.43
CA GLY A 28 -11.26 -1.46 13.92
C GLY A 28 -10.69 -1.48 12.49
N VAL A 29 -10.51 -0.32 11.87
CA VAL A 29 -9.85 -0.21 10.56
C VAL A 29 -8.35 -0.44 10.70
N ILE A 30 -7.78 -1.28 9.85
CA ILE A 30 -6.34 -1.51 9.75
C ILE A 30 -5.83 -0.86 8.46
N VAL A 31 -4.82 0.00 8.58
CA VAL A 31 -4.08 0.54 7.45
C VAL A 31 -2.65 0.03 7.51
N GLU A 32 -2.20 -0.65 6.47
CA GLU A 32 -0.82 -1.13 6.33
C GLU A 32 -0.20 -0.58 5.04
N ILE A 33 1.01 -0.01 5.15
CA ILE A 33 1.79 0.52 4.04
C ILE A 33 3.16 -0.14 4.09
N LYS A 34 3.52 -0.83 3.02
CA LYS A 34 4.87 -1.38 2.81
C LYS A 34 5.41 -0.91 1.47
N ILE A 35 6.62 -0.35 1.50
CA ILE A 35 7.33 0.15 0.32
C ILE A 35 8.78 -0.32 0.41
N TRP A 36 9.26 -0.90 -0.68
CA TRP A 36 10.62 -1.36 -0.83
C TRP A 36 11.27 -0.71 -2.06
N LYS A 37 12.54 -0.33 -1.94
CA LYS A 37 13.39 0.03 -3.07
C LYS A 37 14.04 -1.23 -3.60
N VAL A 38 13.84 -1.54 -4.88
CA VAL A 38 14.33 -2.76 -5.53
C VAL A 38 15.38 -2.44 -6.59
N THR A 39 16.29 -3.38 -6.84
CA THR A 39 17.34 -3.23 -7.86
C THR A 39 16.94 -3.79 -9.22
N ASP A 40 15.93 -4.66 -9.28
CA ASP A 40 15.40 -5.25 -10.51
C ASP A 40 14.55 -4.23 -11.28
N LYS A 41 15.14 -3.61 -12.29
CA LYS A 41 14.47 -2.64 -13.16
C LYS A 41 13.60 -3.28 -14.24
N LEU A 42 13.79 -4.56 -14.55
CA LEU A 42 13.02 -5.23 -15.60
C LEU A 42 11.60 -5.49 -15.10
N GLN A 43 11.48 -5.94 -13.85
CA GLN A 43 10.18 -6.17 -13.22
C GLN A 43 9.58 -4.90 -12.62
N TYR A 44 10.43 -3.98 -12.13
CA TYR A 44 10.00 -2.76 -11.44
C TYR A 44 10.77 -1.54 -12.00
N PRO A 45 10.33 -0.98 -13.15
CA PRO A 45 11.01 0.15 -13.79
C PRO A 45 11.24 1.35 -12.86
N ASP A 46 10.25 1.65 -12.01
CA ASP A 46 10.30 2.74 -11.02
C ASP A 46 11.21 2.46 -9.81
N ARG A 47 11.82 1.27 -9.74
CA ARG A 47 12.66 0.79 -8.63
C ARG A 47 11.94 0.71 -7.28
N TYR A 48 10.61 0.72 -7.29
CA TYR A 48 9.80 0.54 -6.10
C TYR A 48 8.88 -0.66 -6.25
N LYS A 49 8.81 -1.46 -5.19
CA LYS A 49 7.74 -2.42 -4.95
C LYS A 49 6.91 -1.88 -3.79
N TYR A 50 5.59 -2.03 -3.85
CA TYR A 50 4.75 -1.60 -2.74
C TYR A 50 3.53 -2.51 -2.53
N SER A 51 2.99 -2.44 -1.32
CA SER A 51 1.78 -3.13 -0.89
C SER A 51 1.13 -2.26 0.19
N LEU A 52 0.05 -1.58 -0.17
CA LEU A 52 -0.73 -0.71 0.71
C LEU A 52 -2.15 -1.28 0.81
N TYR A 53 -2.66 -1.48 2.02
CA TYR A 53 -4.02 -1.99 2.23
C TYR A 53 -4.74 -1.28 3.37
N CYS A 54 -6.02 -1.00 3.16
CA CYS A 54 -6.98 -0.59 4.17
C CYS A 54 -8.02 -1.70 4.32
N VAL A 55 -8.11 -2.25 5.52
CA VAL A 55 -8.94 -3.41 5.85
C VAL A 55 -9.91 -3.02 6.96
N TYR A 56 -11.18 -3.38 6.80
CA TYR A 56 -12.21 -3.23 7.83
C TYR A 56 -12.99 -4.53 7.92
N GLU A 57 -13.14 -5.07 9.13
CA GLU A 57 -13.83 -6.36 9.39
C GLU A 57 -13.36 -7.51 8.49
N GLY A 58 -12.04 -7.58 8.25
CA GLY A 58 -11.43 -8.61 7.39
C GLY A 58 -11.59 -8.37 5.88
N MET A 59 -12.32 -7.33 5.46
CA MET A 59 -12.50 -7.00 4.04
C MET A 59 -11.53 -5.89 3.61
N VAL A 60 -10.87 -6.08 2.45
CA VAL A 60 -10.04 -5.04 1.83
C VAL A 60 -10.95 -3.98 1.21
N LEU A 61 -10.95 -2.78 1.78
CA LEU A 61 -11.68 -1.63 1.24
C LEU A 61 -10.89 -0.96 0.11
N VAL A 62 -9.59 -0.81 0.33
CA VAL A 62 -8.65 -0.18 -0.60
C VAL A 62 -7.34 -0.96 -0.58
N GLY A 63 -6.80 -1.29 -1.76
CA GLY A 63 -5.51 -1.94 -1.93
C GLY A 63 -4.73 -1.31 -3.07
N TYR A 64 -3.43 -1.12 -2.92
CA TYR A 64 -2.52 -0.68 -3.98
C TYR A 64 -1.30 -1.59 -3.97
N ASP A 65 -1.00 -2.20 -5.11
CA ASP A 65 0.23 -2.95 -5.29
C ASP A 65 0.72 -2.85 -6.75
N ASN A 66 1.90 -3.39 -7.00
CA ASN A 66 2.48 -3.42 -8.34
C ASN A 66 3.04 -4.79 -8.70
N HIS A 67 2.31 -5.86 -8.37
CA HIS A 67 2.76 -7.22 -8.63
C HIS A 67 3.04 -7.46 -10.12
N HIS A 68 4.25 -7.95 -10.43
CA HIS A 68 4.60 -8.40 -11.78
C HIS A 68 3.85 -9.70 -12.12
N PRO A 69 3.30 -9.89 -13.33
CA PRO A 69 3.45 -9.05 -14.53
C PRO A 69 2.39 -7.95 -14.69
N LYS A 70 1.43 -7.80 -13.78
CA LYS A 70 0.34 -6.81 -13.90
C LYS A 70 0.84 -5.36 -13.87
N GLY A 71 1.89 -5.11 -13.08
CA GLY A 71 2.36 -3.75 -12.80
C GLY A 71 1.40 -3.03 -11.84
N HIS A 72 1.44 -1.71 -11.87
CA HIS A 72 0.70 -0.85 -10.94
C HIS A 72 -0.81 -1.00 -11.08
N HIS A 73 -1.47 -1.38 -9.99
CA HIS A 73 -2.92 -1.43 -9.93
C HIS A 73 -3.44 -1.13 -8.53
N ARG A 74 -4.73 -0.83 -8.46
CA ARG A 74 -5.45 -0.60 -7.21
C ARG A 74 -6.75 -1.38 -7.19
N HIS A 75 -7.17 -1.72 -5.97
CA HIS A 75 -8.42 -2.37 -5.62
C HIS A 75 -9.22 -1.37 -4.79
N VAL A 76 -10.37 -0.91 -5.29
CA VAL A 76 -11.19 0.08 -4.58
C VAL A 76 -12.63 -0.39 -4.59
N GLY A 77 -13.21 -0.63 -3.41
CA GLY A 77 -14.62 -1.06 -3.30
C GLY A 77 -14.92 -2.34 -4.08
N GLY A 78 -13.98 -3.30 -4.12
CA GLY A 78 -14.13 -4.57 -4.84
C GLY A 78 -13.81 -4.52 -6.33
N THR A 79 -13.41 -3.37 -6.89
CA THR A 79 -13.01 -3.26 -8.30
C THR A 79 -11.50 -3.11 -8.42
N GLU A 80 -10.87 -3.98 -9.23
CA GLU A 80 -9.46 -3.87 -9.63
C GLU A 80 -9.33 -2.99 -10.88
N MET A 81 -8.39 -2.04 -10.88
CA MET A 81 -8.10 -1.18 -12.04
C MET A 81 -6.61 -0.80 -12.12
N PRO A 82 -6.07 -0.54 -13.32
CA PRO A 82 -4.72 0.00 -13.48
C PRO A 82 -4.52 1.28 -12.68
N TYR A 83 -3.32 1.46 -12.14
CA TYR A 83 -2.93 2.67 -11.42
C TYR A 83 -1.77 3.36 -12.12
N HIS A 84 -1.89 4.65 -12.41
CA HIS A 84 -0.82 5.43 -13.02
C HIS A 84 0.14 5.92 -11.95
N PHE A 85 1.22 5.17 -11.71
CA PHE A 85 2.23 5.56 -10.74
C PHE A 85 3.01 6.79 -11.22
N LYS A 86 3.03 7.83 -10.38
CA LYS A 86 3.80 9.06 -10.60
C LYS A 86 5.04 9.12 -9.70
N ASP A 87 4.81 9.02 -8.40
CA ASP A 87 5.84 8.98 -7.37
C ASP A 87 5.25 8.44 -6.04
N LEU A 88 6.10 8.24 -5.03
CA LEU A 88 5.66 7.72 -3.73
C LEU A 88 4.74 8.67 -2.96
N LYS A 89 4.80 9.99 -3.22
CA LYS A 89 3.95 10.98 -2.55
C LYS A 89 2.54 10.92 -3.14
N ALA A 90 2.43 10.89 -4.46
CA ALA A 90 1.17 10.67 -5.17
C ALA A 90 0.52 9.35 -4.74
N LEU A 91 1.29 8.25 -4.75
CA LEU A 91 0.81 6.94 -4.29
C LEU A 91 0.16 7.00 -2.90
N ARG A 92 0.80 7.65 -1.93
CA ARG A 92 0.28 7.77 -0.56
C ARG A 92 -0.94 8.68 -0.48
N ASN A 93 -0.96 9.76 -1.24
CA ASN A 93 -2.08 10.71 -1.26
C ASN A 93 -3.32 10.08 -1.90
N ASP A 94 -3.16 9.40 -3.04
CA ASP A 94 -4.24 8.73 -3.75
C ASP A 94 -4.83 7.60 -2.90
N PHE A 95 -3.95 6.80 -2.27
CA PHE A 95 -4.37 5.76 -1.33
C PHE A 95 -5.17 6.33 -0.15
N LYS A 96 -4.72 7.45 0.44
CA LYS A 96 -5.46 8.12 1.53
C LYS A 96 -6.82 8.62 1.06
N ALA A 97 -6.90 9.23 -0.12
CA ALA A 97 -8.14 9.74 -0.68
C ALA A 97 -9.16 8.60 -0.92
N ASP A 98 -8.71 7.48 -1.50
CA ASP A 98 -9.57 6.31 -1.70
C ASP A 98 -10.06 5.72 -0.36
N ILE A 99 -9.21 5.70 0.68
CA ILE A 99 -9.62 5.28 2.03
C ILE A 99 -10.74 6.17 2.56
N GLU A 100 -10.57 7.49 2.49
CA GLU A 100 -11.56 8.46 2.97
C GLU A 100 -12.90 8.25 2.26
N VAL A 101 -12.88 8.07 0.93
CA VAL A 101 -14.08 7.78 0.14
C VAL A 101 -14.74 6.46 0.54
N GLN A 102 -13.98 5.39 0.78
CA GLN A 102 -14.56 4.09 1.12
C GLN A 102 -15.06 4.02 2.57
N LEU A 103 -14.40 4.71 3.50
CA LEU A 103 -14.86 4.81 4.89
C LEU A 103 -16.10 5.68 5.02
N ALA A 104 -16.23 6.74 4.21
CA ALA A 104 -17.43 7.59 4.22
C ALA A 104 -18.72 6.89 3.72
N LYS A 105 -18.58 5.72 3.08
CA LYS A 105 -19.71 4.89 2.61
C LYS A 105 -20.21 3.89 3.67
N ARG A 106 -19.63 3.89 4.86
CA ARG A 106 -19.90 2.95 5.96
C ARG A 106 -20.31 3.71 7.20
#